data_AF-A0A0H3J212-F1
#
_entry.id   AF-A0A0H3J212-F1
#
_cell.length_a   1.000
_cell.length_b   1.000
_cell.length_c   1.000
_cell.angle_alpha   90.00
_cell.angle_beta   90.00
_cell.angle_gamma   90.00
#
_symmetry.space_group_name_H-M   'P 1'
#
loop_
_entity.id
_entity.type
_entity.pdbx_description
1 polymer ?
#
loop_
_entity_poly.entity_id
_entity_poly.type
_entity_poly.pdbx_seq_one_letter_code
_entity_poly.pdbx_strand_id
1 'polypeptide(L)'
;MEKFKKGFTLIEVIIVIAIIAILGGMLIPKYTGYIKKTNEAKAEQISKMIFVSAMRSYMNNEKFVREEVAEAINEDMNISDLNINVKNPSDEGDTIYANFNTANDKYTVIIKGNNSTFTLNKN
;
A
#
# COMPACT_ATOMS: atom_id res chain seq x y z
N MET A 1 -50.38 40.82 0.29
CA MET A 1 -49.10 40.82 -0.47
C MET A 1 -48.68 39.39 -0.65
N GLU A 2 -48.91 38.81 -1.84
CA GLU A 2 -48.42 37.47 -2.15
C GLU A 2 -46.92 37.52 -2.43
N LYS A 3 -46.15 36.71 -1.69
CA LYS A 3 -44.71 36.60 -1.86
C LYS A 3 -44.44 35.78 -3.12
N PHE A 4 -43.85 36.40 -4.15
CA PHE A 4 -43.34 35.66 -5.30
C PHE A 4 -42.33 34.62 -4.82
N LYS A 5 -42.69 33.33 -4.94
CA LYS A 5 -41.75 32.24 -4.71
C LYS A 5 -40.75 32.24 -5.86
N LYS A 6 -39.52 32.67 -5.58
CA LYS A 6 -38.40 32.54 -6.53
C LYS A 6 -38.08 31.06 -6.69
N GLY A 7 -38.51 30.48 -7.81
CA GLY A 7 -38.12 29.14 -8.23
C GLY A 7 -36.84 29.17 -9.05
N PHE A 8 -36.12 28.06 -9.09
CA PHE A 8 -34.97 27.84 -9.97
C PHE A 8 -35.44 27.81 -11.43
N THR A 9 -34.67 28.41 -12.34
CA THR A 9 -34.97 28.32 -13.77
C THR A 9 -34.40 27.04 -14.37
N LEU A 10 -35.07 26.51 -15.39
CA LEU A 10 -34.62 25.30 -16.09
C LEU A 10 -33.22 25.50 -16.72
N ILE A 11 -32.96 26.72 -17.20
CA ILE A 11 -31.66 27.08 -17.80
C ILE A 11 -30.53 27.10 -16.78
N GLU A 12 -30.78 27.59 -15.55
CA GLU A 12 -29.79 27.54 -14.48
C GLU A 12 -29.44 26.10 -14.11
N VAL A 13 -30.42 25.19 -14.08
CA VAL A 13 -30.15 23.76 -13.83
C VAL A 13 -29.28 23.20 -14.96
N ILE A 14 -29.61 23.42 -16.23
CA ILE A 14 -28.86 22.89 -17.39
C ILE A 14 -27.40 23.34 -17.38
N ILE A 15 -27.14 24.62 -17.09
CA ILE A 15 -25.77 25.16 -17.02
C ILE A 15 -24.99 24.50 -15.87
N VAL A 16 -25.62 24.27 -14.72
CA VAL A 16 -24.98 23.63 -13.57
C VAL A 16 -24.57 22.19 -13.88
N ILE A 17 -25.47 21.38 -14.46
CA ILE A 17 -25.12 20.00 -14.86
C ILE A 17 -24.04 19.98 -15.95
N ALA A 18 -24.05 20.94 -16.89
CA ALA A 18 -23.03 21.05 -17.92
C ALA A 18 -21.63 21.33 -17.32
N ILE A 19 -21.52 22.24 -16.35
CA ILE A 19 -20.27 22.53 -15.65
C ILE A 19 -19.81 21.32 -14.81
N ILE A 20 -20.73 20.67 -14.08
CA ILE A 20 -20.42 19.47 -13.29
C ILE A 20 -19.92 18.33 -14.19
N ALA A 21 -20.51 18.15 -15.38
CA ALA A 21 -20.08 17.11 -16.33
C ALA A 21 -18.65 17.34 -16.84
N ILE A 22 -18.30 18.59 -17.19
CA ILE A 22 -16.96 18.97 -17.64
C ILE A 22 -15.93 18.75 -16.51
N LEU A 23 -16.25 19.20 -15.30
CA LEU A 23 -15.37 19.05 -14.13
C LEU A 23 -15.20 17.57 -13.75
N GLY A 24 -16.31 16.81 -13.72
CA GLY A 24 -16.30 15.38 -13.41
C GLY A 24 -15.43 14.58 -14.37
N GLY A 25 -15.52 14.85 -15.68
CA GLY A 25 -14.72 14.18 -16.70
C GLY A 25 -13.20 14.35 -16.51
N MET A 26 -12.74 15.52 -16.04
CA MET A 26 -11.31 15.77 -15.81
C MET A 26 -10.80 15.27 -14.46
N LEU A 27 -11.66 15.22 -13.43
CA LEU A 27 -11.26 14.90 -12.06
C LEU A 27 -11.05 13.39 -11.84
N ILE A 28 -11.91 12.54 -12.40
CA ILE A 28 -11.87 11.08 -12.20
C ILE A 28 -10.48 10.46 -12.50
N PRO A 29 -9.86 10.65 -13.67
CA PRO A 29 -8.57 10.02 -13.97
C PRO A 29 -7.44 10.50 -13.03
N LYS A 30 -7.45 11.78 -12.64
CA LYS A 30 -6.43 12.34 -11.74
C LYS A 30 -6.48 11.73 -10.34
N TYR A 31 -7.68 11.51 -9.79
CA TYR A 31 -7.83 10.87 -8.49
C TYR A 31 -7.34 9.41 -8.50
N THR A 32 -7.67 8.64 -9.55
CA THR A 32 -7.22 7.23 -9.65
C THR A 32 -5.69 7.10 -9.70
N GLY A 33 -5.01 7.96 -10.47
CA GLY A 33 -3.55 7.96 -10.55
C GLY A 33 -2.87 8.35 -9.24
N TYR A 34 -3.41 9.33 -8.52
CA TYR A 34 -2.88 9.75 -7.22
C TYR A 34 -3.01 8.65 -6.15
N ILE A 35 -4.16 7.96 -6.11
CA ILE A 35 -4.39 6.83 -5.20
C ILE A 35 -3.41 5.69 -5.51
N LYS A 36 -3.19 5.37 -6.79
CA LYS A 36 -2.21 4.34 -7.17
C LYS A 36 -0.79 4.69 -6.72
N LYS A 37 -0.33 5.91 -6.97
CA LYS A 37 1.03 6.36 -6.58
C LYS A 37 1.22 6.36 -5.06
N THR A 38 0.21 6.79 -4.31
CA THR A 38 0.27 6.79 -2.84
C THR A 38 0.28 5.37 -2.28
N ASN A 39 -0.44 4.43 -2.90
CA ASN A 39 -0.39 3.01 -2.53
C ASN A 39 0.95 2.37 -2.86
N GLU A 40 1.54 2.65 -4.02
CA GLU A 40 2.88 2.17 -4.39
C GLU A 40 3.96 2.70 -3.43
N ALA A 41 3.90 4.00 -3.09
CA ALA A 41 4.82 4.59 -2.11
C ALA A 41 4.67 3.97 -0.72
N LYS A 42 3.43 3.68 -0.29
CA LYS A 42 3.17 2.94 0.96
C LYS A 42 3.76 1.53 0.90
N ALA A 43 3.57 0.82 -0.21
CA ALA A 43 4.12 -0.52 -0.38
C ALA A 43 5.65 -0.52 -0.31
N GLU A 44 6.30 0.47 -0.93
CA GLU A 44 7.76 0.64 -0.87
C GLU A 44 8.23 0.91 0.57
N GLN A 45 7.53 1.78 1.31
CA GLN A 45 7.84 2.09 2.70
C GLN A 45 7.72 0.85 3.60
N ILE A 46 6.62 0.11 3.49
CA ILE A 46 6.42 -1.14 4.24
C ILE A 46 7.50 -2.15 3.90
N SER A 47 7.85 -2.28 2.62
CA SER A 47 8.91 -3.21 2.18
C SER A 47 10.27 -2.90 2.79
N LYS A 48 10.62 -1.62 2.91
CA LYS A 48 11.85 -1.17 3.57
C LYS A 48 11.84 -1.51 5.06
N MET A 49 10.70 -1.35 5.73
CA MET A 49 10.55 -1.70 7.14
C MET A 49 10.71 -3.21 7.35
N ILE A 50 10.00 -4.03 6.57
CA ILE A 50 10.13 -5.50 6.59
C ILE A 50 11.58 -5.90 6.35
N PHE A 51 12.26 -5.29 5.37
CA PHE A 51 13.67 -5.56 5.07
C PHE A 51 14.57 -5.28 6.28
N VAL A 52 14.42 -4.12 6.93
CA VAL A 52 15.22 -3.75 8.11
C VAL A 52 14.96 -4.71 9.27
N SER A 53 13.70 -5.02 9.57
CA SER A 53 13.33 -5.94 10.65
C SER A 53 13.83 -7.36 10.39
N ALA A 54 13.69 -7.87 9.17
CA ALA A 54 14.21 -9.18 8.80
C ALA A 54 15.74 -9.22 8.88
N MET A 55 16.43 -8.21 8.36
CA MET A 55 17.90 -8.16 8.37
C MET A 55 18.48 -8.14 9.79
N ARG A 56 17.78 -7.51 10.74
CA ARG A 56 18.17 -7.56 12.16
C ARG A 56 18.16 -8.98 12.70
N SER A 57 17.16 -9.80 12.36
CA SER A 57 17.15 -11.23 12.73
C SER A 57 18.28 -12.00 12.02
N TYR A 58 18.54 -11.70 10.74
CA TYR A 58 19.62 -12.34 9.99
C TYR A 58 21.01 -12.11 10.60
N MET A 59 21.28 -10.91 11.12
CA MET A 59 22.58 -10.59 11.72
C MET A 59 22.97 -11.46 12.92
N ASN A 60 21.99 -12.03 13.62
CA ASN A 60 22.25 -12.82 14.83
C ASN A 60 22.61 -14.27 14.49
N ASN A 61 21.97 -14.84 13.47
CA ASN A 61 22.02 -16.27 13.18
C ASN A 61 22.64 -16.60 11.81
N GLU A 62 23.02 -15.58 11.04
CA GLU A 62 23.46 -15.65 9.62
C GLU A 62 22.46 -16.41 8.72
N LYS A 63 21.23 -16.58 9.21
CA LYS A 63 20.13 -17.28 8.58
C LYS A 63 18.83 -16.65 9.04
N PHE A 64 17.86 -16.60 8.15
CA PHE A 64 16.51 -16.22 8.49
C PHE A 64 15.82 -17.38 9.20
N VAL A 65 15.27 -17.09 10.39
CA VAL A 65 14.30 -17.94 11.06
C VAL A 65 12.94 -17.28 10.90
N ARG A 66 11.95 -18.02 10.40
CA ARG A 66 10.61 -17.47 10.10
C ARG A 66 10.00 -16.79 11.32
N GLU A 67 10.05 -17.46 12.46
CA GLU A 67 9.44 -17.01 13.72
C GLU A 67 10.09 -15.72 14.21
N GLU A 68 11.42 -15.66 14.24
CA GLU A 68 12.17 -14.45 14.64
C GLU A 68 11.92 -13.27 13.71
N VAL A 69 11.86 -13.51 12.40
CA VAL A 69 11.56 -12.45 11.42
C VAL A 69 10.12 -11.96 11.59
N ALA A 70 9.16 -12.87 11.82
CA ALA A 70 7.78 -12.50 12.08
C ALA A 70 7.68 -11.67 13.37
N GLU A 71 8.35 -12.07 14.45
CA GLU A 71 8.39 -11.32 15.71
C GLU A 71 9.01 -9.94 15.53
N ALA A 72 10.19 -9.85 14.89
CA ALA A 72 10.86 -8.57 14.64
C ALA A 72 9.99 -7.59 13.82
N ILE A 73 9.32 -8.10 12.79
CA ILE A 73 8.37 -7.34 11.98
C ILE A 73 7.20 -6.84 12.85
N ASN A 74 6.71 -7.69 13.74
CA ASN A 74 5.56 -7.39 14.58
C ASN A 74 5.87 -6.33 15.64
N GLU A 75 7.06 -6.40 16.24
CA GLU A 75 7.57 -5.40 17.18
C GLU A 75 7.77 -4.04 16.51
N ASP A 76 8.38 -4.01 15.32
CA ASP A 76 8.71 -2.76 14.63
C ASP A 76 7.47 -2.09 14.01
N MET A 77 6.44 -2.84 13.59
CA MET A 77 5.33 -2.30 12.80
C MET A 77 3.94 -2.34 13.45
N ASN A 78 3.77 -2.95 14.63
CA ASN A 78 2.47 -3.11 15.29
C ASN A 78 1.39 -3.64 14.30
N ILE A 79 1.46 -4.94 14.04
CA ILE A 79 0.74 -5.78 13.04
C ILE A 79 -0.75 -5.48 12.74
N SER A 80 -1.42 -4.66 13.54
CA SER A 80 -2.88 -4.48 13.51
C SER A 80 -3.41 -3.98 12.16
N ASP A 81 -2.63 -3.19 11.42
CA ASP A 81 -3.07 -2.57 10.15
C ASP A 81 -2.57 -3.30 8.88
N LEU A 82 -1.60 -4.21 9.02
CA LEU A 82 -0.94 -4.89 7.90
C LEU A 82 -0.86 -6.38 8.21
N ASN A 83 -1.76 -7.17 7.61
CA ASN A 83 -1.71 -8.64 7.64
C ASN A 83 -0.47 -9.14 6.88
N ILE A 84 0.69 -9.10 7.52
CA ILE A 84 1.96 -9.57 6.94
C ILE A 84 2.08 -11.07 7.17
N ASN A 85 2.20 -11.84 6.10
CA ASN A 85 2.41 -13.28 6.14
C ASN A 85 3.85 -13.58 5.74
N VAL A 86 4.67 -13.93 6.73
CA VAL A 86 6.05 -14.39 6.54
C VAL A 86 6.05 -15.89 6.21
N LYS A 87 6.64 -16.24 5.07
CA LYS A 87 6.82 -17.64 4.63
C LYS A 87 8.10 -18.23 5.22
N ASN A 88 8.22 -19.55 5.11
CA ASN A 88 9.47 -20.24 5.40
C ASN A 88 10.62 -19.68 4.54
N PRO A 89 11.83 -19.59 5.11
CA PRO A 89 13.03 -19.19 4.39
C PRO A 89 13.42 -20.23 3.32
N SER A 90 14.34 -19.87 2.42
CA SER A 90 14.98 -20.79 1.47
C SER A 90 15.67 -21.96 2.19
N ASP A 91 15.95 -23.05 1.46
CA ASP A 91 16.67 -24.21 2.00
C ASP A 91 18.06 -23.83 2.57
N GLU A 92 18.68 -22.79 2.01
CA GLU A 92 19.95 -22.23 2.48
C GLU A 92 19.79 -21.32 3.73
N GLY A 93 18.57 -20.87 4.02
CA GLY A 93 18.26 -19.93 5.11
C GLY A 93 18.62 -18.48 4.78
N ASP A 94 19.05 -18.18 3.57
CA ASP A 94 19.58 -16.89 3.15
C ASP A 94 18.53 -15.94 2.56
N THR A 95 17.33 -16.46 2.27
CA THR A 95 16.26 -15.72 1.61
C THR A 95 14.94 -15.92 2.36
N ILE A 96 14.19 -14.85 2.60
CA ILE A 96 12.84 -14.92 3.19
C ILE A 96 11.82 -14.11 2.39
N TYR A 97 10.56 -14.56 2.44
CA TYR A 97 9.44 -13.97 1.72
C TYR A 97 8.39 -13.45 2.69
N ALA A 98 7.98 -12.20 2.52
CA ALA A 98 6.89 -11.59 3.29
C ALA A 98 5.80 -11.08 2.35
N ASN A 99 4.58 -11.57 2.51
CA ASN A 99 3.41 -11.11 1.78
C ASN A 99 2.66 -10.07 2.60
N PHE A 100 2.21 -8.99 1.98
CA PHE A 100 1.35 -8.01 2.63
C PHE A 100 0.40 -7.36 1.60
N ASN A 101 -0.66 -6.74 2.09
CA ASN A 101 -1.66 -6.10 1.25
C ASN A 101 -1.65 -4.58 1.48
N THR A 102 -1.83 -3.80 0.42
CA THR A 102 -2.13 -2.36 0.54
C THR A 102 -3.38 -2.07 -0.29
N ALA A 103 -4.43 -1.56 0.36
CA ALA A 103 -5.74 -1.37 -0.28
C ALA A 103 -6.21 -2.66 -1.00
N ASN A 104 -6.19 -2.67 -2.34
CA ASN A 104 -6.62 -3.82 -3.15
C ASN A 104 -5.44 -4.59 -3.79
N ASP A 105 -4.21 -4.13 -3.62
CA ASP A 105 -3.04 -4.69 -4.26
C ASP A 105 -2.29 -5.60 -3.28
N LYS A 106 -1.83 -6.75 -3.78
CA LYS A 106 -1.03 -7.71 -3.01
C LYS A 106 0.44 -7.54 -3.38
N TYR A 107 1.30 -7.59 -2.37
CA TYR A 107 2.74 -7.44 -2.56
C TYR A 107 3.50 -8.57 -1.88
N THR A 108 4.64 -8.92 -2.47
CA THR A 108 5.62 -9.84 -1.90
C THR A 108 6.96 -9.15 -1.83
N VAL A 109 7.53 -9.06 -0.64
CA VAL A 109 8.92 -8.68 -0.42
C VAL A 109 9.76 -9.94 -0.38
N ILE A 110 10.79 -9.99 -1.20
CA ILE A 110 11.83 -11.02 -1.18
C ILE A 110 13.06 -10.37 -0.56
N ILE A 111 13.57 -10.93 0.53
CA ILE A 111 14.71 -10.39 1.26
C ILE A 111 15.83 -11.41 1.20
N LYS A 112 17.02 -10.98 0.78
CA LYS A 112 18.23 -11.81 0.67
C LYS A 112 19.28 -11.29 1.65
N GLY A 113 19.62 -12.11 2.63
CA GLY A 113 20.57 -11.82 3.70
C GLY A 113 22.00 -11.72 3.18
N ASN A 114 22.43 -12.68 2.37
CA ASN A 114 23.79 -12.78 1.81
C ASN A 114 24.27 -11.50 1.11
N ASN A 115 23.41 -10.88 0.31
CA ASN A 115 23.73 -9.70 -0.48
C ASN A 115 23.10 -8.43 0.10
N SER A 116 22.41 -8.52 1.24
CA SER A 116 21.68 -7.40 1.86
C SER A 116 20.75 -6.67 0.89
N THR A 117 20.00 -7.43 0.08
CA THR A 117 19.09 -6.88 -0.93
C THR A 117 17.65 -7.25 -0.64
N PHE A 118 16.71 -6.41 -1.10
CA PHE A 118 15.30 -6.78 -1.16
C PHE A 118 14.71 -6.47 -2.54
N THR A 119 13.66 -7.20 -2.89
CA THR A 119 12.88 -6.98 -4.12
C THR A 119 11.41 -6.94 -3.76
N LEU A 120 10.71 -5.92 -4.26
CA LEU A 120 9.27 -5.77 -4.10
C LEU A 120 8.57 -6.18 -5.40
N ASN A 121 7.72 -7.20 -5.31
CA ASN A 121 6.88 -7.65 -6.40
C ASN A 121 5.41 -7.37 -6.09
N LYS A 122 4.67 -6.89 -7.09
CA LYS A 122 3.21 -6.76 -7.05
C LYS A 122 2.60 -8.01 -7.69
N ASN A 123 1.66 -8.66 -6.99
CA ASN A 123 0.95 -9.85 -7.44
C ASN A 123 -0.43 -9.53 -8.01
#